data_AF-A0A0M4SR68-F1
#
_entry.id   AF-A0A0M4SR68-F1
#
_cell.length_a   1.000
_cell.length_b   1.000
_cell.length_c   1.000
_cell.angle_alpha   90.00
_cell.angle_beta   90.00
_cell.angle_gamma   90.00
#
_symmetry.space_group_name_H-M   'P 1'
#
loop_
_entity.id
_entity.type
_entity.pdbx_description
1 polymer ?
#
loop_
_entity_poly.entity_id
_entity_poly.type
_entity_poly.pdbx_seq_one_letter_code
_entity_poly.pdbx_strand_id
1 'polypeptide(L)'
;MNSENENYIKSLILSYFKIRGKNYSLLEIRQIFGLQEKQLDIFLYELKNLKYINYQEFELTITKEGIDFLEKSNQYNNFRVKEYKYKYIDFSKAKPLDEPYIPQNFLKKI
;
A
#
# COMPACT_ATOMS: atom_id res chain seq x y z
N MET A 1 0.29 3.50 -16.29
CA MET A 1 0.89 3.45 -14.93
C MET A 1 2.33 3.01 -15.11
N ASN A 2 3.30 3.53 -14.35
CA ASN A 2 4.68 3.01 -14.48
C ASN A 2 4.75 1.61 -13.85
N SER A 3 5.59 0.73 -14.42
CA SER A 3 5.72 -0.68 -14.00
C SER A 3 6.06 -0.85 -12.51
N GLU A 4 6.78 0.10 -11.92
CA GLU A 4 7.09 0.14 -10.48
C GLU A 4 5.85 0.29 -9.61
N ASN A 5 4.88 1.14 -10.02
CA ASN A 5 3.63 1.33 -9.29
C ASN A 5 2.73 0.09 -9.36
N GLU A 6 2.74 -0.63 -10.48
CA GLU A 6 2.00 -1.88 -10.64
C GLU A 6 2.56 -2.97 -9.73
N ASN A 7 3.88 -3.11 -9.67
CA ASN A 7 4.53 -4.09 -8.78
C ASN A 7 4.31 -3.76 -7.30
N TYR A 8 4.27 -2.47 -6.95
CA TYR A 8 3.95 -2.03 -5.60
C TYR A 8 2.53 -2.43 -5.18
N ILE A 9 1.52 -2.15 -6.00
CA ILE A 9 0.12 -2.52 -5.71
C ILE A 9 -0.03 -4.04 -5.63
N LYS A 10 0.61 -4.79 -6.54
CA LYS A 10 0.62 -6.27 -6.50
C LYS A 10 1.20 -6.78 -5.17
N SER A 11 2.32 -6.20 -4.72
CA SER A 11 2.96 -6.56 -3.46
C SER A 11 2.06 -6.25 -2.25
N LEU A 12 1.34 -5.13 -2.27
CA LEU A 12 0.42 -4.76 -1.21
C LEU A 12 -0.79 -5.71 -1.12
N ILE A 13 -1.41 -6.03 -2.25
CA ILE A 13 -2.55 -6.95 -2.31
C ILE A 13 -2.14 -8.35 -1.83
N LEU A 14 -0.99 -8.86 -2.30
CA LEU A 14 -0.44 -10.13 -1.85
C LEU A 14 -0.09 -10.12 -0.35
N SER A 15 0.47 -9.02 0.17
CA SER A 15 0.77 -8.88 1.60
C SER A 15 -0.50 -8.91 2.45
N TYR A 16 -1.57 -8.26 1.99
CA TYR A 16 -2.87 -8.31 2.66
C TYR A 16 -3.41 -9.74 2.74
N PHE A 17 -3.40 -10.49 1.63
CA PHE A 17 -3.81 -11.90 1.64
C PHE A 17 -2.93 -12.76 2.56
N LYS A 18 -1.62 -12.47 2.64
CA LYS A 18 -0.69 -13.19 3.52
C LYS A 18 -1.02 -12.98 5.00
N ILE A 19 -1.39 -11.75 5.37
CA ILE A 19 -1.72 -11.36 6.75
C ILE A 19 -3.11 -11.88 7.15
N ARG A 20 -4.10 -11.76 6.27
CA ARG A 20 -5.48 -12.15 6.56
C ARG A 20 -5.73 -13.65 6.44
N GLY A 21 -4.92 -14.36 5.65
CA GLY A 21 -5.13 -15.78 5.35
C GLY A 21 -6.53 -16.00 4.76
N LYS A 22 -7.29 -16.93 5.34
CA LYS A 22 -8.67 -17.24 4.91
C LYS A 22 -9.71 -16.17 5.24
N ASN A 23 -9.39 -15.23 6.12
CA ASN A 23 -10.33 -14.18 6.58
C ASN A 23 -10.22 -12.89 5.75
N TYR A 24 -9.91 -13.01 4.45
CA TYR A 24 -9.76 -11.85 3.59
C TYR A 24 -11.13 -11.32 3.16
N SER A 25 -11.21 -10.01 2.96
CA SER A 25 -12.35 -9.33 2.34
C SER A 25 -11.91 -8.54 1.12
N LEU A 26 -12.50 -8.81 -0.05
CA LEU A 26 -12.25 -8.03 -1.27
C LEU A 26 -12.78 -6.59 -1.15
N LEU A 27 -13.83 -6.40 -0.36
CA LEU A 27 -14.34 -5.05 -0.04
C LEU A 27 -13.32 -4.26 0.77
N GLU A 28 -12.68 -4.87 1.77
CA GLU A 28 -11.59 -4.22 2.52
C GLU A 28 -10.44 -3.81 1.59
N ILE A 29 -10.02 -4.69 0.66
CA ILE A 29 -8.97 -4.36 -0.32
C ILE A 29 -9.37 -3.13 -1.14
N ARG A 30 -10.60 -3.10 -1.66
CA ARG A 30 -11.10 -1.94 -2.43
C ARG A 30 -11.07 -0.65 -1.62
N GLN A 31 -11.46 -0.71 -0.35
CA GLN A 31 -11.48 0.47 0.52
C GLN A 31 -10.08 0.94 0.90
N ILE A 32 -9.18 0.02 1.27
CA ILE A 32 -7.80 0.34 1.66
C ILE A 32 -7.04 0.97 0.50
N PHE A 33 -7.20 0.42 -0.71
CA PHE A 33 -6.43 0.86 -1.88
C PHE A 33 -7.20 1.85 -2.78
N GLY A 34 -8.41 2.26 -2.40
CA GLY A 34 -9.24 3.17 -3.20
C GLY A 34 -9.59 2.63 -4.59
N LEU A 35 -9.74 1.31 -4.73
CA LEU A 35 -9.96 0.65 -6.01
C LEU A 35 -11.45 0.48 -6.33
N GLN A 36 -11.80 0.71 -7.59
CA GLN A 36 -13.08 0.26 -8.14
C GLN A 36 -13.08 -1.27 -8.30
N GLU A 37 -14.27 -1.86 -8.37
CA GLU A 37 -14.45 -3.30 -8.51
C GLU A 37 -13.70 -3.88 -9.73
N LYS A 38 -13.94 -3.26 -10.90
CA LYS A 38 -13.28 -3.67 -12.15
C LYS A 38 -11.75 -3.58 -12.07
N GLN A 39 -11.22 -2.62 -11.32
CA GLN A 39 -9.77 -2.49 -11.15
C GLN A 39 -9.22 -3.61 -10.27
N LEU A 40 -9.91 -3.94 -9.18
CA LEU A 40 -9.54 -5.09 -8.36
C LEU A 40 -9.60 -6.39 -9.16
N ASP A 41 -10.64 -6.60 -9.96
CA ASP A 41 -10.76 -7.80 -10.80
C ASP A 41 -9.61 -7.94 -11.79
N ILE A 42 -9.18 -6.83 -12.40
CA ILE A 42 -7.99 -6.81 -13.28
C ILE A 42 -6.75 -7.23 -12.50
N PHE A 43 -6.52 -6.69 -11.29
CA PHE A 43 -5.38 -7.09 -10.47
C PHE A 43 -5.43 -8.56 -10.08
N LEU A 44 -6.59 -9.08 -9.67
CA LEU A 44 -6.75 -10.49 -9.33
C LEU A 44 -6.50 -11.39 -10.54
N TYR A 45 -6.98 -11.00 -11.72
CA TYR A 45 -6.73 -11.71 -12.97
C TYR A 45 -5.24 -11.73 -13.32
N GLU A 46 -4.54 -10.60 -13.19
CA GLU A 46 -3.10 -10.53 -13.41
C GLU A 46 -2.32 -11.38 -12.42
N LEU A 47 -2.64 -11.30 -11.11
CA LEU A 47 -1.99 -12.10 -10.07
C LEU A 47 -2.18 -13.60 -10.32
N LYS A 48 -3.35 -14.00 -10.82
CA LYS A 48 -3.63 -15.39 -11.22
C LYS A 48 -2.79 -15.81 -12.42
N ASN A 49 -2.68 -14.96 -13.45
CA ASN A 49 -1.89 -15.25 -14.64
C ASN A 49 -0.38 -15.35 -14.34
N LEU A 50 0.09 -14.54 -13.39
CA LEU A 50 1.45 -14.61 -12.85
C LEU A 50 1.67 -15.82 -11.92
N LYS A 51 0.62 -16.61 -11.68
CA LYS A 51 0.60 -17.75 -10.75
C LYS A 51 0.94 -17.36 -9.32
N TYR A 52 0.66 -16.12 -8.89
CA TYR A 52 0.90 -15.66 -7.52
C TYR A 52 -0.23 -16.01 -6.56
N ILE A 53 -1.43 -16.17 -7.11
CA ILE A 53 -2.62 -16.60 -6.36
C ILE A 53 -3.28 -17.77 -7.09
N ASN A 54 -3.97 -18.60 -6.31
CA ASN A 54 -4.85 -19.63 -6.81
C ASN A 54 -6.26 -19.43 -6.27
N TYR A 55 -7.25 -19.83 -7.06
CA TYR A 55 -8.65 -19.90 -6.64
C TYR A 55 -9.04 -21.37 -6.54
N GLN A 56 -9.22 -21.87 -5.33
CA GLN A 56 -9.69 -23.21 -5.05
C GLN A 56 -10.88 -23.13 -4.12
N GLU A 57 -11.99 -23.80 -4.47
CA GLU A 57 -13.15 -23.93 -3.56
C GLU A 57 -13.68 -22.57 -3.04
N PHE A 58 -13.69 -21.55 -3.91
CA PHE A 58 -14.08 -20.17 -3.58
C PHE A 58 -13.13 -19.44 -2.61
N GLU A 59 -12.01 -20.06 -2.24
CA GLU A 59 -10.94 -19.44 -1.47
C GLU A 59 -9.79 -19.00 -2.39
N LEU A 60 -9.32 -17.77 -2.18
CA LEU A 60 -8.08 -17.26 -2.74
C LEU A 60 -6.91 -17.61 -1.82
N THR A 61 -5.93 -18.32 -2.34
CA THR A 61 -4.70 -18.68 -1.63
C THR A 61 -3.48 -18.15 -2.37
N ILE A 62 -2.45 -17.74 -1.61
CA ILE A 62 -1.17 -17.32 -2.21
C ILE A 62 -0.36 -18.57 -2.51
N THR A 63 0.21 -18.63 -3.71
CA THR A 63 1.10 -19.71 -4.13
C THR A 63 2.52 -19.53 -3.60
N LYS A 64 3.38 -20.51 -3.80
CA LYS A 64 4.81 -20.36 -3.48
C LYS A 64 5.44 -19.22 -4.29
N GLU A 65 5.11 -19.11 -5.57
CA GLU A 65 5.61 -18.07 -6.47
C GLU A 65 5.20 -16.66 -6.01
N GLY A 66 3.98 -16.51 -5.49
CA GLY A 66 3.51 -15.25 -4.90
C GLY A 66 4.26 -14.89 -3.62
N ILE A 67 4.59 -15.89 -2.78
CA ILE A 67 5.43 -15.70 -1.59
C ILE A 67 6.85 -15.31 -1.99
N ASP A 68 7.46 -16.00 -2.95
CA ASP A 68 8.81 -15.70 -3.44
C ASP A 68 8.89 -14.29 -4.03
N PHE A 69 7.85 -13.85 -4.74
CA PHE A 69 7.73 -12.48 -5.23
C PHE A 69 7.64 -11.45 -4.08
N LEU A 70 6.85 -11.75 -3.04
CA LEU A 70 6.77 -10.91 -1.85
C LEU A 70 8.12 -10.79 -1.13
N GLU A 71 8.87 -11.88 -1.02
CA GLU A 71 10.18 -11.87 -0.37
C GLU A 71 11.21 -11.07 -1.18
N LYS A 72 11.23 -11.22 -2.50
CA LYS A 72 12.07 -10.40 -3.38
C LYS A 72 11.70 -8.94 -3.32
N SER A 73 10.42 -8.61 -3.42
CA SER A 73 9.96 -7.21 -3.34
C SER A 73 10.22 -6.60 -1.96
N ASN A 74 10.14 -7.37 -0.88
CA ASN A 74 10.54 -6.93 0.47
C ASN A 74 12.05 -6.72 0.63
N GLN A 75 12.91 -7.44 -0.11
CA GLN A 75 14.35 -7.15 -0.11
C GLN A 75 14.65 -5.77 -0.70
N TYR A 76 13.88 -5.32 -1.70
CA TYR A 76 13.94 -3.95 -2.23
C TYR A 76 13.18 -2.94 -1.34
N ASN A 77 12.05 -3.36 -0.74
CA ASN A 77 11.28 -2.60 0.25
C ASN A 77 11.80 -2.80 1.68
N ASN A 78 13.13 -2.88 1.85
CA ASN A 78 13.76 -2.58 3.13
C ASN A 78 13.55 -1.10 3.48
N PHE A 79 12.30 -0.69 3.67
CA PHE A 79 11.90 0.29 4.67
C PHE A 79 12.19 -0.34 6.05
N ARG A 80 13.45 -0.71 6.30
CA ARG A 80 14.02 -0.30 7.57
C ARG A 80 13.76 1.19 7.55
N VAL A 81 12.85 1.63 8.40
CA VAL A 81 12.76 3.02 8.80
C VAL A 81 14.17 3.35 9.25
N LYS A 82 15.04 3.77 8.32
CA LYS A 82 16.16 4.64 8.65
C LYS A 82 15.40 5.72 9.36
N GLU A 83 15.53 5.74 10.69
CA GLU A 83 15.00 6.78 11.56
C GLU A 83 15.03 8.03 10.71
N TYR A 84 13.86 8.56 10.35
CA TYR A 84 13.82 9.79 9.58
C TYR A 84 14.50 10.79 10.50
N LYS A 85 15.82 10.95 10.35
CA LYS A 85 16.56 12.05 10.93
C LYS A 85 15.90 13.20 10.23
N TYR A 86 15.05 13.90 10.98
CA TYR A 86 14.30 15.05 10.58
C TYR A 86 15.29 16.16 10.20
N LYS A 87 15.99 15.97 9.08
CA LYS A 87 17.09 16.83 8.63
C LYS A 87 16.58 18.22 8.29
N TYR A 88 15.26 18.34 8.10
CA TYR A 88 14.57 19.54 7.66
C TYR A 88 13.43 19.97 8.60
N ILE A 89 13.14 19.23 9.69
CA ILE A 89 12.15 19.68 10.68
C ILE A 89 12.91 20.28 11.85
N ASP A 90 12.82 21.59 11.97
CA ASP A 90 13.25 22.32 13.15
C ASP A 90 12.12 22.28 14.18
N PHE A 91 12.22 21.36 15.13
CA PHE A 91 11.23 21.20 16.20
C PHE A 91 11.07 22.44 17.07
N SER A 92 12.06 23.33 17.11
CA SER A 92 11.95 24.61 17.84
C SER A 92 10.97 25.57 17.16
N LYS A 93 10.68 25.37 15.87
CA LYS A 93 9.72 26.15 15.08
C LYS A 93 8.41 25.41 14.82
N ALA A 94 8.29 24.17 15.31
CA ALA A 94 7.06 23.39 15.16
C ALA A 94 5.96 24.02 16.02
N LYS A 95 4.78 24.22 15.43
CA LYS A 95 3.62 24.67 16.20
C LYS A 95 3.09 23.52 17.07
N PRO A 96 2.65 23.80 18.30
CA PRO A 96 2.01 22.80 19.15
C PRO A 96 0.69 22.34 18.51
N LEU A 97 0.34 21.07 18.74
CA LEU A 97 -0.84 20.43 18.14
C LEU A 97 -2.15 21.05 18.63
N ASP A 98 -2.13 21.58 19.85
CA ASP A 98 -3.29 22.13 20.55
C ASP A 98 -3.58 23.60 20.17
N GLU A 99 -2.74 24.21 19.32
CA GLU A 99 -2.95 25.57 18.85
C GLU A 99 -3.42 25.60 17.40
N PRO A 100 -4.53 26.30 17.08
CA PRO A 100 -4.97 26.45 15.72
C PRO A 100 -3.95 27.26 14.89
N TYR A 101 -3.63 26.78 13.68
CA TYR A 101 -2.82 27.55 12.74
C TYR A 101 -3.63 28.72 12.18
N ILE A 102 -3.27 29.94 12.56
CA ILE A 102 -3.81 31.17 11.96
C ILE A 102 -2.83 31.62 10.85
N PRO A 103 -3.22 31.62 9.56
CA PRO A 103 -2.37 32.11 8.49
C PRO A 103 -2.15 33.63 8.63
N GLN A 104 -0.89 34.03 8.81
CA GLN A 104 -0.52 35.44 8.75
C GLN A 104 -0.51 35.85 7.28
N ASN A 105 -1.28 36.89 6.91
CA ASN A 105 -1.50 37.41 5.55
C ASN A 105 -2.59 36.76 4.69
N PHE A 106 -3.54 35.99 5.25
CA PHE A 106 -4.67 35.46 4.45
C PHE A 106 -5.44 36.55 3.69
N LEU A 107 -5.49 37.77 4.24
CA LEU A 107 -6.21 38.92 3.66
C LEU A 107 -5.34 39.85 2.81
N LYS A 108 -4.04 39.59 2.64
CA LYS A 108 -3.24 40.36 1.66
C LYS A 108 -3.64 39.89 0.26
N LYS A 109 -4.65 40.54 -0.32
CA LYS A 109 -4.84 40.55 -1.77
C LYS A 109 -3.54 41.04 -2.41
N ILE A 110 -2.98 40.22 -3.31
CA ILE A 110 -2.02 40.66 -4.32
C ILE A 110 -2.75 41.62 -5.26
#